data_AF-A0A953DRT0-F1
#
_entry.id   AF-A0A953DRT0-F1
#
_cell.length_a   1.000
_cell.length_b   1.000
_cell.length_c   1.000
_cell.angle_alpha   90.00
_cell.angle_beta   90.00
_cell.angle_gamma   90.00
#
_symmetry.space_group_name_H-M   'P 1'
#
loop_
_entity.id
_entity.type
_entity.pdbx_description
1 polymer ?
#
loop_
_entity_poly.entity_id
_entity_poly.type
_entity_poly.pdbx_seq_one_letter_code
_entity_poly.pdbx_strand_id
1 'polypeptide(L)' 'MQDEHVSALAAKLSRALSQGSEYVVTQPAELRILREMSEAELGEFARQHGWRVIRRLGGRQIEFYNHASQSGS' A
#
# COMPACT_ATOMS: atom_id res chain seq x y z
N MET A 1 -14.39 14.02 0.83
CA MET A 1 -13.16 14.34 0.06
C MET A 1 -11.94 13.49 0.45
N GLN A 2 -11.71 13.10 1.72
CA GLN A 2 -10.58 12.20 2.04
C GLN A 2 -10.77 10.77 1.47
N ASP A 3 -12.02 10.28 1.44
CA ASP A 3 -12.37 8.93 0.95
C ASP A 3 -12.07 8.67 -0.54
N GLU A 4 -12.25 9.67 -1.41
CA GLU A 4 -12.01 9.52 -2.86
C GLU A 4 -10.53 9.32 -3.18
N HIS A 5 -9.63 10.02 -2.49
CA HIS A 5 -8.20 9.87 -2.71
C HIS A 5 -7.69 8.50 -2.23
N VAL A 6 -8.21 8.01 -1.11
CA VAL A 6 -7.91 6.67 -0.60
C VAL A 6 -8.43 5.60 -1.56
N SER A 7 -9.67 5.74 -2.03
CA SER A 7 -10.28 4.81 -2.99
C SER A 7 -9.54 4.78 -4.32
N ALA A 8 -9.15 5.94 -4.86
CA ALA A 8 -8.38 6.03 -6.09
C ALA A 8 -6.99 5.39 -5.93
N LEU A 9 -6.33 5.60 -4.79
CA LEU A 9 -5.06 4.96 -4.48
C LEU A 9 -5.21 3.44 -4.35
N ALA A 10 -6.25 2.95 -3.68
CA ALA A 10 -6.55 1.52 -3.56
C ALA A 10 -6.74 0.87 -4.94
N ALA A 11 -7.47 1.52 -5.86
CA ALA A 11 -7.65 1.03 -7.23
C ALA A 11 -6.33 0.95 -7.99
N LYS A 12 -5.47 1.97 -7.83
CA LYS A 12 -4.13 1.98 -8.44
C LYS A 12 -3.25 0.85 -7.90
N LEU A 13 -3.20 0.68 -6.58
CA LEU A 13 -2.44 -0.38 -5.91
C LEU A 13 -2.94 -1.77 -6.34
N SER A 14 -4.26 -1.96 -6.38
CA SER A 14 -4.88 -3.21 -6.84
C SER A 14 -4.45 -3.57 -8.26
N ARG A 15 -4.48 -2.60 -9.18
CA ARG A 15 -4.04 -2.82 -10.56
C ARG A 15 -2.57 -3.19 -10.63
N ALA A 16 -1.71 -2.48 -9.91
CA ALA A 16 -0.27 -2.73 -9.92
C ALA A 16 0.07 -4.11 -9.34
N LEU A 17 -0.51 -4.45 -8.18
CA LEU A 17 -0.31 -5.73 -7.52
C LEU A 17 -1.02 -6.90 -8.22
N SER A 18 -2.00 -6.65 -9.08
CA SER A 18 -2.52 -7.71 -9.95
C SER A 18 -1.53 -8.09 -11.07
N GLN A 19 -0.55 -7.24 -11.37
CA GLN A 19 0.44 -7.42 -12.43
C GLN A 19 1.83 -7.81 -11.90
N GLY A 20 2.06 -7.70 -10.59
CA GLY A 20 3.36 -7.97 -9.97
C GLY A 20 3.24 -8.32 -8.48
N SER A 21 4.33 -8.76 -7.88
CA SER A 21 4.34 -9.18 -6.47
C SER A 21 4.45 -8.02 -5.47
N GLU A 22 4.93 -6.86 -5.94
CA GLU A 22 5.22 -5.69 -5.11
C GLU A 22 4.87 -4.37 -5.81
N TYR A 23 4.60 -3.34 -5.02
CA TYR A 23 4.48 -1.97 -5.49
C TYR A 23 5.11 -1.00 -4.47
N VAL A 24 6.09 -0.24 -4.92
CA VAL A 24 6.76 0.78 -4.12
C VAL A 24 6.11 2.13 -4.38
N VAL A 25 5.52 2.72 -3.33
CA VAL A 25 4.93 4.06 -3.40
C VAL A 25 6.04 5.10 -3.32
N THR A 26 6.26 5.81 -4.43
CA THR A 26 7.29 6.85 -4.56
C THR A 26 6.70 8.24 -4.82
N GLN A 27 5.43 8.31 -5.23
CA GLN A 27 4.81 9.58 -5.58
C GLN A 27 4.45 10.38 -4.31
N PRO A 28 4.84 11.67 -4.21
CA PRO A 28 4.61 12.46 -3.01
C PRO A 28 3.14 12.57 -2.59
N ALA A 29 2.21 12.66 -3.56
CA ALA A 29 0.78 12.73 -3.27
C ALA A 29 0.23 11.44 -2.64
N GLU A 30 0.69 10.27 -3.13
CA GLU A 30 0.31 8.96 -2.61
C GLU A 30 0.89 8.73 -1.22
N LEU A 31 2.17 9.09 -1.05
CA LEU A 31 2.83 9.04 0.25
C LEU A 31 2.13 9.93 1.27
N ARG A 32 1.62 11.11 0.89
CA ARG A 32 0.89 11.99 1.79
C ARG A 32 -0.36 11.30 2.35
N ILE A 33 -1.19 10.72 1.48
CA ILE A 33 -2.41 9.98 1.88
C ILE A 33 -2.07 8.86 2.87
N LEU A 34 -1.07 8.05 2.55
CA LEU A 34 -0.65 6.92 3.39
C LEU A 34 0.10 7.33 4.67
N ARG A 35 0.58 8.58 4.74
CA ARG A 35 1.23 9.14 5.93
C ARG A 35 0.24 9.74 6.92
N GLU A 36 -0.96 10.08 6.47
CA GLU A 36 -2.07 10.47 7.33
C GLU A 36 -2.64 9.28 8.10
N MET A 37 -2.46 8.06 7.59
CA MET A 37 -2.78 6.82 8.30
C MET A 37 -1.73 6.50 9.39
N SER A 38 -2.21 6.09 10.56
CA SER A 38 -1.38 5.41 11.55
C SER A 38 -0.85 4.08 11.02
N GLU A 39 0.15 3.50 11.68
CA GLU A 39 0.68 2.19 11.30
C GLU A 39 -0.38 1.08 11.34
N ALA A 40 -1.29 1.15 12.32
CA ALA A 40 -2.40 0.20 12.46
C ALA A 40 -3.40 0.35 11.31
N GLU A 41 -3.83 1.58 11.01
CA GLU A 41 -4.77 1.86 9.92
C GLU A 41 -4.18 1.45 8.56
N LEU A 42 -2.90 1.74 8.32
CA LEU A 42 -2.21 1.33 7.10
C LEU A 42 -2.15 -0.20 6.97
N GLY A 43 -1.89 -0.90 8.08
CA GLY A 43 -1.92 -2.36 8.14
C GLY A 43 -3.31 -2.94 7.87
N GLU A 44 -4.35 -2.36 8.46
CA GLU A 44 -5.75 -2.76 8.21
C GLU A 44 -6.17 -2.49 6.77
N PHE A 45 -5.84 -1.33 6.22
CA PHE A 45 -6.06 -0.98 4.82
C PHE A 45 -5.45 -2.03 3.90
N ALA A 46 -4.16 -2.34 4.06
CA ALA A 46 -3.50 -3.37 3.25
C ALA A 46 -4.19 -4.74 3.39
N ARG A 47 -4.53 -5.14 4.63
CA ARG A 47 -5.17 -6.42 4.92
C ARG A 47 -6.55 -6.56 4.29
N GLN A 48 -7.37 -5.51 4.30
CA GLN A 48 -8.70 -5.50 3.68
C GLN A 48 -8.65 -5.76 2.17
N HIS A 49 -7.52 -5.42 1.54
CA HIS A 49 -7.27 -5.66 0.11
C HIS A 49 -6.43 -6.91 -0.19
N GLY A 50 -6.09 -7.73 0.82
CA GLY A 50 -5.28 -8.94 0.62
C GLY A 50 -3.79 -8.67 0.37
N TRP A 51 -3.28 -7.54 0.88
CA TRP A 51 -1.88 -7.14 0.77
C TRP A 51 -1.16 -7.17 2.11
N ARG A 52 0.17 -7.12 2.05
CA ARG A 52 1.04 -6.75 3.17
C ARG A 52 1.63 -5.38 2.88
N VAL A 53 1.96 -4.63 3.92
CA VAL A 53 2.57 -3.30 3.82
C VAL A 53 3.77 -3.17 4.74
N ILE A 54 4.80 -2.46 4.27
CA ILE A 54 6.01 -2.14 5.05
C ILE A 54 6.34 -0.67 4.86
N ARG A 55 6.63 0.05 5.96
CA ARG A 55 7.22 1.39 5.92
C ARG A 55 8.74 1.28 6.04
N ARG A 56 9.47 1.80 5.06
CA ARG A 56 10.95 1.81 5.03
C ARG A 56 11.50 3.23 5.15
N LEU A 57 12.80 3.32 5.43
CA LEU A 57 13.61 4.56 5.39
C LEU A 57 12.97 5.73 6.17
N GLY A 58 12.65 5.51 7.45
CA GLY A 58 12.06 6.55 8.31
C GLY A 58 10.67 7.03 7.89
N GLY A 59 9.90 6.20 7.18
CA GLY A 59 8.55 6.51 6.71
C GLY A 59 8.49 7.25 5.37
N ARG A 60 9.62 7.32 4.64
CA ARG A 60 9.70 7.94 3.30
C ARG A 60 9.27 7.02 2.16
N GLN A 61 9.35 5.72 2.37
CA GLN A 61 8.94 4.73 1.38
C GLN A 61 7.92 3.80 2.02
N ILE A 62 6.84 3.53 1.28
CA ILE A 62 5.82 2.58 1.68
C ILE A 62 5.72 1.54 0.56
N GLU A 63 5.83 0.28 0.95
CA GLU A 63 5.88 -0.85 0.02
C GLU A 63 4.67 -1.74 0.28
N PHE A 64 3.95 -2.09 -0.77
CA PHE A 64 2.87 -3.07 -0.71
C PHE A 64 3.28 -4.35 -1.42
N TYR A 65 2.83 -5.48 -0.90
CA TYR A 65 3.12 -6.81 -1.42
C TYR A 65 1.85 -7.64 -1.49
N ASN A 66 1.72 -8.50 -2.48
CA ASN A 66 0.64 -9.49 -2.47
C ASN A 66 0.82 -10.45 -1.30
N HIS A 67 -0.26 -10.71 -0.56
CA HIS A 67 -0.22 -11.69 0.53
C HIS A 67 0.13 -13.11 0.02
N ALA A 68 -0.16 -13.40 -1.26
CA ALA A 68 0.14 -14.67 -1.92
C ALA A 68 1.63 -14.88 -2.28
N SER A 69 2.47 -13.85 -2.24
CA SER A 69 3.88 -13.98 -2.70
C SER A 69 4.82 -14.66 -1.71
N GLN A 70 4.30 -15.21 -0.60
CA GLN A 70 5.01 -16.14 0.27
C GLN A 70 4.78 -17.59 -0.18
N SER A 71 5.18 -17.92 -1.40
CA SER A 71 5.41 -19.31 -1.81
C SER A 71 6.76 -19.37 -2.52
N GLY A 72 7.81 -19.11 -1.75
CA GLY A 72 9.17 -19.54 -2.05
C GLY A 72 9.56 -20.58 -1.01
N SER A 73 9.18 -21.83 -1.27
CA SER A 73 9.66 -23.04 -0.58
C SER A 73 10.34 -23.93 -1.61
#